data_AF-A0A4U8SCI3-F1
#
_entry.id   AF-A0A4U8SCI3-F1
#
_cell.length_a   1.000
_cell.length_b   1.000
_cell.length_c   1.000
_cell.angle_alpha   90.00
_cell.angle_beta   90.00
_cell.angle_gamma   90.00
#
_symmetry.space_group_name_H-M   'P 1'
#
loop_
_entity.id
_entity.type
_entity.pdbx_description
1 polymer ?
#
loop_
_entity_poly.entity_id
_entity_poly.type
_entity_poly.pdbx_seq_one_letter_code
_entity_poly.pdbx_strand_id
1 'polypeptide(L)'
;MTFFAKKKLKGVRDWVKELTQFCADSELSFNDCNFHVAQVHTMLKRDDKVLAPTFFKESYNQTSDEIYQTFDIEITPKEYDFSKLNFTFSYRHLEAILIVKEGFFIDNREQYKVQLIDHIVAFLIQKDIIITNIEQIKMRVDKIINENFTPPCTIMEERRFIFLRSKADIKKQGFTNLLEEKWCRENHRSPLPNALYGVVEGDPIGFFLKDSIPTSGRNLQGEFIDMKNLHLNTPKSGDGKSHQDSKEFESGTFRYKAPPEAGSGIRKIEEGQVVKYEADGHGIVEFAESGLRLIDIGTFQQIGRTNSILGGVEKMAEVDIDCPDKTKDAVQNGAIIEAEVVNIKGTVGEKVVIKAKKLTINGQTHQSATLYADEASINIHKGVLYAKEADIDKLEGGKVYGGSINVLDAQGAKVVGDSIVISNLHSNTHIRFCEKLHLKAINGNENQISFDVFANFDNREKLSSVIYFDTLLKDNINARVAFCRALADKMQKLKPIIDNLRPVIDRSKKEGFELDSETKKTLGFYVLLLRQIKEQKDMATQLQKLRTENMQKGKAIEKKLGIAKLTTESSWKDSNQIILTRHFPPATNKIFTQDSDMFEVSIDDDGLMEKIEQ
;
A
#
# COMPACT_ATOMS: atom_id res chain seq x y z
N MET A 1 33.82 10.72 21.53
CA MET A 1 33.79 9.26 21.70
C MET A 1 33.80 8.61 20.34
N THR A 2 34.79 7.79 20.07
CA THR A 2 35.04 6.99 18.86
C THR A 2 34.27 5.64 18.89
N PHE A 3 33.07 5.63 19.47
CA PHE A 3 32.35 4.38 19.80
C PHE A 3 31.64 3.75 18.59
N PHE A 4 31.49 4.48 17.47
CA PHE A 4 30.99 3.94 16.20
C PHE A 4 31.82 4.48 15.02
N ALA A 5 33.14 4.25 15.04
CA ALA A 5 33.89 4.31 13.79
C ALA A 5 33.41 3.16 12.89
N LYS A 6 33.08 3.48 11.63
CA LYS A 6 32.69 2.51 10.59
C LYS A 6 33.72 1.37 10.57
N LYS A 7 33.29 0.15 10.91
CA LYS A 7 34.16 -1.04 10.93
C LYS A 7 34.07 -1.75 9.58
N LYS A 8 35.18 -2.35 9.13
CA LYS A 8 35.23 -3.10 7.87
C LYS A 8 35.71 -4.52 8.12
N LEU A 9 35.05 -5.48 7.51
CA LEU A 9 35.42 -6.89 7.50
C LEU A 9 35.56 -7.32 6.04
N LYS A 10 36.58 -8.13 5.72
CA LYS A 10 36.86 -8.54 4.34
C LYS A 10 36.77 -10.05 4.18
N GLY A 11 36.32 -10.49 3.01
CA GLY A 11 36.33 -11.89 2.61
C GLY A 11 35.41 -12.79 3.42
N VAL A 12 34.31 -12.27 3.97
CA VAL A 12 33.35 -13.02 4.78
C VAL A 12 32.71 -14.11 3.94
N ARG A 13 32.84 -15.36 4.37
CA ARG A 13 32.28 -16.53 3.66
C ARG A 13 31.07 -17.09 4.40
N ASP A 14 31.21 -17.37 5.68
CA ASP A 14 30.12 -17.82 6.54
C ASP A 14 29.49 -16.60 7.23
N TRP A 15 28.47 -16.05 6.57
CA TRP A 15 27.84 -14.78 6.98
C TRP A 15 27.41 -14.78 8.45
N VAL A 16 26.71 -15.83 8.89
CA VAL A 16 26.16 -15.87 10.25
C VAL A 16 27.28 -16.08 11.26
N LYS A 17 28.16 -17.06 11.03
CA LYS A 17 29.21 -17.41 12.00
C LYS A 17 30.23 -16.29 12.17
N GLU A 18 30.77 -15.76 11.07
CA GLU A 18 31.86 -14.78 11.12
C GLU A 18 31.38 -13.41 11.64
N LEU A 19 30.17 -12.97 11.28
CA LEU A 19 29.63 -11.72 11.80
C LEU A 19 29.19 -11.83 13.25
N THR A 20 28.63 -12.98 13.68
CA THR A 20 28.31 -13.19 15.10
C THR A 20 29.58 -13.18 15.95
N GLN A 21 30.64 -13.85 15.49
CA GLN A 21 31.95 -13.85 16.14
C GLN A 21 32.52 -12.43 16.20
N PHE A 22 32.51 -11.70 15.07
CA PHE A 22 32.98 -10.33 15.02
C PHE A 22 32.23 -9.39 15.97
N CYS A 23 30.90 -9.52 16.03
CA CYS A 23 30.05 -8.76 16.95
C CYS A 23 30.40 -9.07 18.41
N ALA A 24 30.55 -10.35 18.77
CA ALA A 24 30.94 -10.77 20.11
C ALA A 24 32.32 -10.21 20.51
N ASP A 25 33.33 -10.34 19.64
CA ASP A 25 34.69 -9.84 19.88
C ASP A 25 34.76 -8.30 19.94
N SER A 26 33.78 -7.64 19.33
CA SER A 26 33.66 -6.17 19.28
C SER A 26 32.75 -5.57 20.35
N GLU A 27 32.18 -6.38 21.25
CA GLU A 27 31.15 -5.98 22.22
C GLU A 27 29.94 -5.29 21.54
N LEU A 28 29.59 -5.71 20.33
CA LEU A 28 28.44 -5.23 19.57
C LEU A 28 27.32 -6.27 19.59
N SER A 29 26.08 -5.79 19.65
CA SER A 29 24.90 -6.63 19.42
C SER A 29 24.66 -6.76 17.92
N PHE A 30 24.58 -8.00 17.41
CA PHE A 30 24.30 -8.28 16.01
C PHE A 30 22.98 -7.63 15.54
N ASN A 31 21.98 -7.60 16.42
CA ASN A 31 20.66 -7.03 16.12
C ASN A 31 20.67 -5.49 16.03
N ASP A 32 21.69 -4.84 16.59
CA ASP A 32 21.86 -3.38 16.59
C ASP A 32 22.80 -2.90 15.47
N CYS A 33 23.27 -3.82 14.62
CA CYS A 33 24.17 -3.55 13.51
C CYS A 33 23.44 -3.59 12.15
N ASN A 34 23.86 -2.71 11.26
CA ASN A 34 23.57 -2.74 9.83
C ASN A 34 24.82 -3.23 9.08
N PHE A 35 24.63 -4.10 8.10
CA PHE A 35 25.71 -4.76 7.36
C PHE A 35 25.66 -4.36 5.88
N HIS A 36 26.45 -3.37 5.51
CA HIS A 36 26.54 -2.90 4.13
C HIS A 36 27.54 -3.76 3.35
N VAL A 37 27.10 -4.40 2.25
CA VAL A 37 27.98 -5.19 1.38
C VAL A 37 28.66 -4.25 0.39
N ALA A 38 29.94 -3.96 0.63
CA ALA A 38 30.73 -3.08 -0.21
C ALA A 38 31.24 -3.77 -1.49
N GLN A 39 31.65 -5.04 -1.39
CA GLN A 39 32.07 -5.83 -2.55
C GLN A 39 31.63 -7.29 -2.41
N VAL A 40 31.34 -7.91 -3.57
CA VAL A 40 31.00 -9.33 -3.71
C VAL A 40 32.05 -9.97 -4.60
N HIS A 41 32.73 -10.99 -4.09
CA HIS A 41 33.69 -11.78 -4.85
C HIS A 41 33.08 -13.15 -5.11
N THR A 42 33.01 -13.56 -6.38
CA THR A 42 32.46 -14.88 -6.76
C THR A 42 33.61 -15.80 -7.14
N MET A 43 33.63 -17.02 -6.60
CA MET A 43 34.73 -17.97 -6.77
C MET A 43 34.23 -19.34 -7.22
N LEU A 44 35.04 -20.04 -8.01
CA LEU A 44 34.83 -21.44 -8.37
C LEU A 44 35.20 -22.34 -7.19
N LYS A 45 34.35 -23.31 -6.81
CA LYS A 45 34.64 -24.21 -5.68
C LYS A 45 35.82 -25.17 -5.93
N ARG A 46 36.13 -25.48 -7.19
CA ARG A 46 37.13 -26.50 -7.53
C ARG A 46 38.57 -26.03 -7.31
N ASP A 47 38.83 -24.75 -7.51
CA ASP A 47 40.17 -24.16 -7.57
C ASP A 47 40.25 -22.79 -6.88
N ASP A 48 39.17 -22.37 -6.20
CA ASP A 48 39.01 -21.07 -5.53
C ASP A 48 39.37 -19.87 -6.43
N LYS A 49 39.24 -20.05 -7.75
CA LYS A 49 39.55 -18.99 -8.70
C LYS A 49 38.46 -17.93 -8.69
N VAL A 50 38.86 -16.67 -8.49
CA VAL A 50 37.97 -15.51 -8.60
C VAL A 50 37.47 -15.35 -10.03
N LEU A 51 36.15 -15.27 -10.18
CA LEU A 51 35.46 -15.08 -11.45
C LEU A 51 35.25 -13.59 -11.73
N ALA A 52 35.45 -13.19 -12.98
CA ALA A 52 35.20 -11.83 -13.42
C ALA A 52 33.69 -11.52 -13.42
N PRO A 53 33.27 -10.26 -13.20
CA PRO A 53 31.85 -9.87 -13.22
C PRO A 53 31.11 -10.22 -14.52
N THR A 54 31.82 -10.31 -15.64
CA THR A 54 31.26 -10.70 -16.95
C THR A 54 30.72 -12.14 -16.96
N PHE A 55 31.19 -13.00 -16.05
CA PHE A 55 30.73 -14.38 -15.88
C PHE A 55 29.21 -14.50 -15.79
N PHE A 56 28.56 -13.60 -15.04
CA PHE A 56 27.09 -13.60 -14.86
C PHE A 56 26.32 -13.36 -16.17
N LYS A 57 26.90 -12.63 -17.12
CA LYS A 57 26.30 -12.35 -18.43
C LYS A 57 26.63 -13.43 -19.45
N GLU A 58 27.87 -13.90 -19.46
CA GLU A 58 28.41 -14.73 -20.55
C GLU A 58 28.16 -16.22 -20.33
N SER A 59 28.51 -16.74 -19.14
CA SER A 59 28.68 -18.20 -18.95
C SER A 59 27.90 -18.78 -17.78
N TYR A 60 27.41 -17.95 -16.86
CA TYR A 60 26.76 -18.40 -15.61
C TYR A 60 25.64 -19.41 -15.84
N ASN A 61 24.77 -19.18 -16.80
CA ASN A 61 23.66 -20.10 -17.11
C ASN A 61 24.02 -21.22 -18.10
N GLN A 62 25.30 -21.39 -18.44
CA GLN A 62 25.75 -22.35 -19.46
C GLN A 62 26.70 -23.40 -18.88
N THR A 63 27.30 -23.15 -17.72
CA THR A 63 28.22 -24.09 -17.07
C THR A 63 27.55 -24.78 -15.88
N SER A 64 28.02 -25.99 -15.57
CA SER A 64 27.68 -26.74 -14.37
C SER A 64 28.68 -26.54 -13.23
N ASP A 65 29.60 -25.58 -13.35
CA ASP A 65 30.65 -25.34 -12.34
C ASP A 65 30.03 -24.91 -11.01
N GLU A 66 30.45 -25.50 -9.89
CA GLU A 66 30.00 -25.04 -8.59
C GLU A 66 30.71 -23.74 -8.18
N ILE A 67 29.95 -22.78 -7.67
CA ILE A 67 30.46 -21.48 -7.24
C ILE A 67 30.07 -21.19 -5.78
N TYR A 68 30.74 -20.20 -5.19
CA TYR A 68 30.36 -19.58 -3.92
C TYR A 68 30.77 -18.09 -3.92
N GLN A 69 30.28 -17.33 -2.94
CA GLN A 69 30.58 -15.91 -2.81
C GLN A 69 31.24 -15.60 -1.47
N THR A 70 32.11 -14.58 -1.47
CA THR A 70 32.64 -13.94 -0.27
C THR A 70 32.37 -12.44 -0.32
N PHE A 71 32.26 -11.82 0.86
CA PHE A 71 31.73 -10.47 0.99
C PHE A 71 32.68 -9.57 1.76
N ASP A 72 32.92 -8.37 1.23
CA ASP A 72 33.53 -7.28 1.99
C ASP A 72 32.42 -6.43 2.57
N ILE A 73 32.38 -6.30 3.90
CA ILE A 73 31.26 -5.76 4.65
C ILE A 73 31.70 -4.54 5.45
N GLU A 74 30.88 -3.51 5.43
CA GLU A 74 30.99 -2.33 6.28
C GLU A 74 29.88 -2.35 7.32
N ILE A 75 30.25 -2.22 8.59
CA ILE A 75 29.33 -2.36 9.72
C ILE A 75 29.05 -0.99 10.30
N THR A 76 27.78 -0.63 10.34
CA THR A 76 27.27 0.64 10.89
C THR A 76 26.17 0.37 11.91
N PRO A 77 25.77 1.34 12.75
CA PRO A 77 24.61 1.18 13.61
C PRO A 77 23.32 0.99 12.79
N LYS A 78 22.42 0.12 13.26
CA LYS A 78 21.07 -0.01 12.74
C LYS A 78 20.23 1.17 13.23
N GLU A 79 19.68 1.95 12.31
CA GLU A 79 18.83 3.12 12.61
C GLU A 79 17.34 2.82 12.50
N TYR A 80 16.98 1.75 11.77
CA TYR A 80 15.61 1.41 11.40
C TYR A 80 15.33 -0.07 11.67
N ASP A 81 14.10 -0.39 12.07
CA ASP A 81 13.70 -1.77 12.27
C ASP A 81 13.07 -2.39 11.01
N PHE A 82 13.68 -3.47 10.53
CA PHE A 82 13.25 -4.25 9.37
C PHE A 82 12.73 -5.65 9.74
N SER A 83 12.48 -5.92 11.02
CA SER A 83 12.02 -7.23 11.53
C SER A 83 10.73 -7.76 10.91
N LYS A 84 9.94 -6.89 10.27
CA LYS A 84 8.68 -7.21 9.60
C LYS A 84 8.83 -7.57 8.11
N LEU A 85 10.05 -7.64 7.61
CA LEU A 85 10.37 -8.17 6.28
C LEU A 85 10.76 -9.65 6.37
N ASN A 86 10.33 -10.43 5.40
CA ASN A 86 10.71 -11.83 5.28
C ASN A 86 10.77 -12.26 3.81
N PHE A 87 11.41 -13.40 3.53
CA PHE A 87 11.36 -14.05 2.23
C PHE A 87 10.85 -15.49 2.33
N THR A 88 10.11 -15.91 1.32
CA THR A 88 9.84 -17.32 1.03
C THR A 88 10.36 -17.67 -0.35
N PHE A 89 10.72 -18.94 -0.56
CA PHE A 89 11.28 -19.43 -1.82
C PHE A 89 10.43 -20.56 -2.39
N SER A 90 10.35 -20.61 -3.71
CA SER A 90 9.65 -21.69 -4.41
C SER A 90 10.47 -23.00 -4.36
N TYR A 91 9.86 -24.10 -4.81
CA TYR A 91 10.58 -25.37 -5.02
C TYR A 91 11.86 -25.16 -5.84
N ARG A 92 12.97 -25.74 -5.37
CA ARG A 92 14.33 -25.57 -5.93
C ARG A 92 14.84 -24.13 -6.01
N HIS A 93 14.28 -23.21 -5.23
CA HIS A 93 14.69 -21.79 -5.20
C HIS A 93 14.66 -21.12 -6.59
N LEU A 94 13.61 -21.39 -7.38
CA LEU A 94 13.42 -20.74 -8.69
C LEU A 94 12.90 -19.31 -8.55
N GLU A 95 12.10 -19.03 -7.52
CA GLU A 95 11.58 -17.71 -7.21
C GLU A 95 11.80 -17.37 -5.74
N ALA A 96 12.04 -16.08 -5.46
CA ALA A 96 12.04 -15.51 -4.13
C ALA A 96 10.88 -14.51 -4.00
N ILE A 97 10.09 -14.63 -2.94
CA ILE A 97 8.93 -13.79 -2.66
C ILE A 97 9.24 -12.97 -1.41
N LEU A 98 9.29 -11.64 -1.56
CA LEU A 98 9.40 -10.69 -0.46
C LEU A 98 8.04 -10.55 0.22
N ILE A 99 8.00 -10.74 1.53
CA ILE A 99 6.81 -10.59 2.38
C ILE A 99 7.02 -9.36 3.27
N VAL A 100 6.09 -8.41 3.18
CA VAL A 100 6.04 -7.20 3.99
C VAL A 100 4.85 -7.33 4.94
N LYS A 101 5.11 -7.52 6.24
CA LYS A 101 4.03 -7.74 7.23
C LYS A 101 3.33 -6.45 7.64
N GLU A 102 2.12 -6.60 8.18
CA GLU A 102 1.33 -5.52 8.74
C GLU A 102 2.10 -4.70 9.81
N GLY A 103 1.96 -3.40 9.73
CA GLY A 103 2.59 -2.41 10.60
C GLY A 103 4.08 -2.20 10.32
N PHE A 104 4.59 -2.59 9.15
CA PHE A 104 5.92 -2.18 8.69
C PHE A 104 5.89 -0.71 8.25
N PHE A 105 6.90 0.08 8.63
CA PHE A 105 6.99 1.50 8.28
C PHE A 105 7.99 1.72 7.15
N ILE A 106 7.55 2.43 6.11
CA ILE A 106 8.35 2.83 4.96
C ILE A 106 8.59 4.32 5.03
N ASP A 107 9.86 4.72 5.04
CA ASP A 107 10.30 6.11 5.11
C ASP A 107 10.73 6.63 3.73
N ASN A 108 10.78 7.95 3.56
CA ASN A 108 11.25 8.62 2.34
C ASN A 108 12.70 9.13 2.44
N ARG A 109 13.35 9.02 3.61
CA ARG A 109 14.74 9.43 3.82
C ARG A 109 15.73 8.56 3.03
N GLU A 110 16.73 9.17 2.41
CA GLU A 110 17.77 8.44 1.67
C GLU A 110 18.52 7.42 2.54
N GLN A 111 18.82 7.77 3.79
CA GLN A 111 19.48 6.87 4.75
C GLN A 111 18.63 5.62 5.05
N TYR A 112 17.30 5.73 5.04
CA TYR A 112 16.40 4.60 5.23
C TYR A 112 16.50 3.61 4.07
N LYS A 113 16.49 4.11 2.82
CA LYS A 113 16.60 3.28 1.62
C LYS A 113 17.89 2.48 1.61
N VAL A 114 19.00 3.11 1.98
CA VAL A 114 20.32 2.44 2.06
C VAL A 114 20.27 1.26 3.04
N GLN A 115 19.82 1.49 4.29
CA GLN A 115 19.76 0.40 5.28
C GLN A 115 18.71 -0.67 4.94
N LEU A 116 17.63 -0.30 4.24
CA LEU A 116 16.65 -1.27 3.75
C LEU A 116 17.25 -2.22 2.71
N ILE A 117 18.01 -1.68 1.75
CA ILE A 117 18.71 -2.48 0.74
C ILE A 117 19.75 -3.37 1.41
N ASP A 118 20.54 -2.82 2.32
CA ASP A 118 21.54 -3.58 3.09
C ASP A 118 20.88 -4.75 3.84
N HIS A 119 19.74 -4.51 4.48
CA HIS A 119 18.98 -5.54 5.19
C HIS A 119 18.49 -6.65 4.24
N ILE A 120 17.94 -6.29 3.08
CA ILE A 120 17.47 -7.26 2.08
C ILE A 120 18.64 -8.09 1.54
N VAL A 121 19.76 -7.45 1.18
CA VAL A 121 20.94 -8.14 0.66
C VAL A 121 21.51 -9.09 1.72
N ALA A 122 21.64 -8.64 2.96
CA ALA A 122 22.08 -9.48 4.08
C ALA A 122 21.15 -10.70 4.28
N PHE A 123 19.83 -10.49 4.18
CA PHE A 123 18.86 -11.59 4.29
C PHE A 123 19.03 -12.63 3.16
N LEU A 124 19.22 -12.18 1.92
CA LEU A 124 19.43 -13.06 0.78
C LEU A 124 20.72 -13.88 0.93
N ILE A 125 21.80 -13.24 1.39
CA ILE A 125 23.08 -13.93 1.65
C ILE A 125 22.92 -14.99 2.73
N GLN A 126 22.18 -14.70 3.81
CA GLN A 126 21.88 -15.69 4.87
C GLN A 126 21.06 -16.90 4.38
N LYS A 127 20.46 -16.81 3.20
CA LYS A 127 19.70 -17.90 2.55
C LYS A 127 20.46 -18.55 1.40
N ASP A 128 21.78 -18.32 1.33
CA ASP A 128 22.67 -18.83 0.30
C ASP A 128 22.23 -18.45 -1.13
N ILE A 129 21.57 -17.29 -1.27
CA ILE A 129 21.17 -16.75 -2.57
C ILE A 129 22.36 -16.03 -3.21
N ILE A 130 22.67 -16.37 -4.45
CA ILE A 130 23.78 -15.77 -5.20
C ILE A 130 23.41 -14.34 -5.59
N ILE A 131 24.20 -13.39 -5.10
CA ILE A 131 24.08 -11.97 -5.41
C ILE A 131 24.78 -11.71 -6.75
N THR A 132 24.00 -11.67 -7.83
CA THR A 132 24.53 -11.44 -9.18
C THR A 132 24.84 -9.97 -9.44
N ASN A 133 23.98 -9.06 -8.96
CA ASN A 133 24.12 -7.62 -9.13
C ASN A 133 23.32 -6.85 -8.05
N ILE A 134 24.03 -6.14 -7.16
CA ILE A 134 23.42 -5.34 -6.09
C ILE A 134 22.60 -4.16 -6.64
N GLU A 135 23.04 -3.52 -7.73
CA GLU A 135 22.30 -2.40 -8.33
C GLU A 135 20.95 -2.87 -8.91
N GLN A 136 20.86 -4.09 -9.42
CA GLN A 136 19.58 -4.64 -9.86
C GLN A 136 18.62 -4.91 -8.70
N ILE A 137 19.14 -5.38 -7.57
CA ILE A 137 18.36 -5.55 -6.33
C ILE A 137 17.85 -4.19 -5.87
N LYS A 138 18.71 -3.16 -5.82
CA LYS A 138 18.35 -1.79 -5.47
C LYS A 138 17.24 -1.23 -6.37
N MET A 139 17.42 -1.26 -7.69
CA MET A 139 16.41 -0.80 -8.64
C MET A 139 15.07 -1.54 -8.45
N ARG A 140 15.10 -2.82 -8.08
CA ARG A 140 13.90 -3.61 -7.86
C ARG A 140 13.19 -3.27 -6.56
N VAL A 141 13.93 -3.02 -5.49
CA VAL A 141 13.38 -2.49 -4.23
C VAL A 141 12.74 -1.13 -4.48
N ASP A 142 13.45 -0.22 -5.16
CA ASP A 142 12.93 1.11 -5.50
C ASP A 142 11.65 1.01 -6.34
N LYS A 143 11.62 0.11 -7.33
CA LYS A 143 10.43 -0.15 -8.14
C LYS A 143 9.25 -0.63 -7.30
N ILE A 144 9.47 -1.64 -6.45
CA ILE A 144 8.41 -2.16 -5.56
C ILE A 144 7.90 -1.04 -4.64
N ILE A 145 8.80 -0.22 -4.09
CA ILE A 145 8.38 0.86 -3.19
C ILE A 145 7.55 1.90 -3.93
N ASN A 146 8.04 2.39 -5.06
CA ASN A 146 7.40 3.47 -5.81
C ASN A 146 6.07 3.06 -6.47
N GLU A 147 5.94 1.81 -6.90
CA GLU A 147 4.72 1.31 -7.55
C GLU A 147 3.62 0.92 -6.56
N ASN A 148 3.97 0.60 -5.31
CA ASN A 148 3.01 0.01 -4.35
C ASN A 148 2.76 0.88 -3.11
N PHE A 149 3.61 1.86 -2.83
CA PHE A 149 3.56 2.66 -1.62
C PHE A 149 3.81 4.14 -1.90
N THR A 150 3.31 5.01 -1.01
CA THR A 150 3.55 6.46 -1.01
C THR A 150 4.25 6.88 0.28
N PRO A 151 5.58 6.73 0.38
CA PRO A 151 6.32 7.03 1.61
C PRO A 151 6.29 8.52 2.01
N PRO A 152 6.27 8.84 3.33
CA PRO A 152 6.34 7.91 4.45
C PRO A 152 4.97 7.30 4.78
N CYS A 153 4.90 5.97 4.92
CA CYS A 153 3.64 5.26 5.16
C CYS A 153 3.83 4.01 6.02
N THR A 154 2.75 3.59 6.69
CA THR A 154 2.69 2.31 7.43
C THR A 154 1.82 1.32 6.67
N ILE A 155 2.28 0.08 6.56
CA ILE A 155 1.58 -0.99 5.86
C ILE A 155 0.40 -1.50 6.71
N MET A 156 -0.81 -1.50 6.16
CA MET A 156 -2.04 -1.87 6.87
C MET A 156 -2.40 -3.36 6.77
N GLU A 157 -1.77 -4.11 5.86
CA GLU A 157 -2.04 -5.53 5.61
C GLU A 157 -0.78 -6.22 5.06
N GLU A 158 -0.62 -7.53 5.28
CA GLU A 158 0.52 -8.26 4.72
C GLU A 158 0.51 -8.22 3.18
N ARG A 159 1.65 -7.87 2.58
CA ARG A 159 1.83 -7.87 1.12
C ARG A 159 2.96 -8.79 0.69
N ARG A 160 2.82 -9.37 -0.50
CA ARG A 160 3.75 -10.35 -1.07
C ARG A 160 4.14 -9.95 -2.49
N PHE A 161 5.44 -9.90 -2.76
CA PHE A 161 6.00 -9.47 -4.04
C PHE A 161 6.98 -10.51 -4.56
N ILE A 162 6.84 -10.95 -5.80
CA ILE A 162 7.87 -11.76 -6.46
C ILE A 162 9.11 -10.89 -6.67
N PHE A 163 10.14 -11.16 -5.88
CA PHE A 163 11.34 -10.34 -5.78
C PHE A 163 12.45 -10.79 -6.72
N LEU A 164 12.72 -12.10 -6.82
CA LEU A 164 13.71 -12.64 -7.76
C LEU A 164 13.12 -13.82 -8.51
N ARG A 165 13.53 -13.97 -9.77
CA ARG A 165 13.25 -15.15 -10.60
C ARG A 165 14.54 -15.65 -11.21
N SER A 166 14.72 -16.96 -11.15
CA SER A 166 15.84 -17.65 -11.78
C SER A 166 15.61 -17.79 -13.28
N LYS A 167 16.65 -18.19 -14.03
CA LYS A 167 16.51 -18.45 -15.47
C LYS A 167 15.91 -19.83 -15.74
N ALA A 168 16.08 -20.78 -14.82
CA ALA A 168 15.49 -22.09 -14.94
C ALA A 168 13.96 -22.00 -14.76
N ASP A 169 13.20 -22.38 -15.79
CA ASP A 169 11.73 -22.27 -15.79
C ASP A 169 11.12 -23.28 -16.77
N ILE A 170 9.87 -23.71 -16.53
CA ILE A 170 9.08 -24.50 -17.47
C ILE A 170 7.81 -23.73 -17.76
N LYS A 171 7.71 -23.17 -18.96
CA LYS A 171 6.43 -22.67 -19.47
C LYS A 171 5.60 -23.86 -19.92
N LYS A 172 4.52 -24.13 -19.21
CA LYS A 172 3.63 -25.27 -19.49
C LYS A 172 2.89 -25.08 -20.81
N GLN A 173 2.64 -26.20 -21.50
CA GLN A 173 1.70 -26.28 -22.61
C GLN A 173 0.31 -25.80 -22.19
N GLY A 174 -0.41 -25.16 -23.11
CA GLY A 174 -1.79 -24.72 -22.91
C GLY A 174 -1.97 -23.22 -23.10
N PHE A 175 -3.17 -22.75 -22.80
CA PHE A 175 -3.53 -21.34 -22.89
C PHE A 175 -3.12 -20.58 -21.62
N THR A 176 -2.44 -19.46 -21.80
CA THR A 176 -2.16 -18.47 -20.76
C THR A 176 -3.07 -17.27 -20.95
N ASN A 177 -3.96 -17.02 -19.99
CA ASN A 177 -4.83 -15.85 -19.97
C ASN A 177 -4.07 -14.65 -19.40
N LEU A 178 -3.61 -13.76 -20.27
CA LEU A 178 -2.84 -12.57 -19.88
C LEU A 178 -3.71 -11.53 -19.17
N LEU A 179 -5.01 -11.50 -19.45
CA LEU A 179 -5.97 -10.60 -18.78
C LEU A 179 -6.17 -11.02 -17.33
N GLU A 180 -6.31 -12.33 -17.06
CA GLU A 180 -6.38 -12.89 -15.71
C GLU A 180 -5.10 -12.60 -14.93
N GLU A 181 -3.93 -12.90 -15.51
CA GLU A 181 -2.64 -12.63 -14.85
C GLU A 181 -2.46 -11.14 -14.52
N LYS A 182 -2.81 -10.26 -15.46
CA LYS A 182 -2.76 -8.81 -15.26
C LYS A 182 -3.68 -8.37 -14.12
N TRP A 183 -4.95 -8.79 -14.15
CA TRP A 183 -5.92 -8.41 -13.13
C TRP A 183 -5.57 -8.95 -11.75
N CYS A 184 -5.16 -10.22 -11.66
CA CYS A 184 -4.73 -10.84 -10.40
C CYS A 184 -3.52 -10.13 -9.79
N ARG A 185 -2.56 -9.71 -10.63
CA ARG A 185 -1.38 -8.95 -10.21
C ARG A 185 -1.75 -7.56 -9.70
N GLU A 186 -2.60 -6.83 -10.43
CA GLU A 186 -3.02 -5.47 -10.07
C GLU A 186 -3.87 -5.46 -8.79
N ASN A 187 -4.75 -6.46 -8.63
CA ASN A 187 -5.70 -6.51 -7.51
C ASN A 187 -5.22 -7.38 -6.33
N HIS A 188 -4.04 -8.00 -6.42
CA HIS A 188 -3.48 -8.89 -5.40
C HIS A 188 -4.46 -10.02 -4.99
N ARG A 189 -5.18 -10.58 -5.96
CA ARG A 189 -6.22 -11.60 -5.75
C ARG A 189 -5.95 -12.86 -6.54
N SER A 190 -6.44 -13.98 -6.03
CA SER A 190 -6.47 -15.25 -6.76
C SER A 190 -7.43 -15.16 -7.96
N PRO A 191 -7.19 -15.95 -9.01
CA PRO A 191 -8.11 -16.09 -10.15
C PRO A 191 -9.54 -16.42 -9.71
N LEU A 192 -10.51 -15.85 -10.42
CA LEU A 192 -11.92 -16.18 -10.25
C LEU A 192 -12.36 -17.17 -11.33
N PRO A 193 -13.02 -18.28 -10.99
CA PRO A 193 -13.49 -19.25 -11.98
C PRO A 193 -14.37 -18.60 -13.04
N ASN A 194 -14.10 -18.88 -14.31
CA ASN A 194 -14.86 -18.47 -15.50
C ASN A 194 -15.17 -16.95 -15.54
N ALA A 195 -14.27 -16.13 -14.97
CA ALA A 195 -14.40 -14.69 -15.07
C ALA A 195 -14.26 -14.19 -16.51
N LEU A 196 -14.96 -13.10 -16.79
CA LEU A 196 -14.94 -12.37 -18.04
C LEU A 196 -14.06 -11.13 -17.88
N TYR A 197 -13.43 -10.67 -18.96
CA TYR A 197 -12.44 -9.59 -18.87
C TYR A 197 -12.70 -8.50 -19.89
N GLY A 198 -12.75 -7.24 -19.44
CA GLY A 198 -12.81 -6.08 -20.32
C GLY A 198 -11.52 -5.94 -21.14
N VAL A 199 -11.64 -5.52 -22.40
CA VAL A 199 -10.53 -5.25 -23.33
C VAL A 199 -10.82 -4.03 -24.21
N VAL A 200 -9.75 -3.41 -24.71
CA VAL A 200 -9.79 -2.43 -25.80
C VAL A 200 -8.94 -2.93 -26.98
N GLU A 201 -9.08 -2.28 -28.14
CA GLU A 201 -8.33 -2.67 -29.34
C GLU A 201 -6.81 -2.71 -29.07
N GLY A 202 -6.16 -3.79 -29.49
CA GLY A 202 -4.73 -4.04 -29.27
C GLY A 202 -4.37 -4.65 -27.92
N ASP A 203 -5.32 -4.85 -27.00
CA ASP A 203 -5.03 -5.54 -25.75
C ASP A 203 -4.63 -7.02 -26.02
N PRO A 204 -3.51 -7.50 -25.44
CA PRO A 204 -3.15 -8.91 -25.53
C PRO A 204 -4.06 -9.74 -24.62
N ILE A 205 -4.86 -10.62 -25.21
CA ILE A 205 -5.79 -11.49 -24.49
C ILE A 205 -5.03 -12.66 -23.86
N GLY A 206 -4.17 -13.30 -24.64
CA GLY A 206 -3.46 -14.49 -24.21
C GLY A 206 -2.65 -15.14 -25.31
N PHE A 207 -2.00 -16.24 -24.96
CA PHE A 207 -1.33 -17.09 -25.95
C PHE A 207 -1.50 -18.56 -25.60
N PHE A 208 -1.49 -19.41 -26.62
CA PHE A 208 -1.45 -20.86 -26.49
C PHE A 208 -0.07 -21.38 -26.86
N LEU A 209 0.55 -22.12 -25.95
CA LEU A 209 1.76 -22.90 -26.24
C LEU A 209 1.37 -24.30 -26.69
N LYS A 210 1.79 -24.67 -27.91
CA LYS A 210 1.56 -26.00 -28.48
C LYS A 210 2.34 -27.08 -27.73
N ASP A 211 3.53 -26.76 -27.24
CA ASP A 211 4.39 -27.63 -26.43
C ASP A 211 4.93 -26.89 -25.20
N SER A 212 5.26 -27.63 -24.14
CA SER A 212 5.94 -27.04 -22.97
C SER A 212 7.37 -26.62 -23.36
N ILE A 213 7.79 -25.44 -22.93
CA ILE A 213 9.12 -24.89 -23.24
C ILE A 213 9.98 -24.90 -21.95
N PRO A 214 10.81 -25.94 -21.74
CA PRO A 214 11.79 -25.96 -20.66
C PRO A 214 12.96 -25.03 -20.97
N THR A 215 13.21 -24.07 -20.09
CA THR A 215 14.40 -23.22 -20.09
C THR A 215 15.35 -23.73 -19.03
N SER A 216 16.49 -24.29 -19.43
CA SER A 216 17.54 -24.71 -18.49
C SER A 216 18.37 -23.50 -18.05
N GLY A 217 18.89 -23.53 -16.84
CA GLY A 217 19.66 -22.43 -16.27
C GLY A 217 19.95 -22.66 -14.79
N ARG A 218 20.50 -21.67 -14.10
CA ARG A 218 20.73 -21.77 -12.66
C ARG A 218 19.52 -21.31 -11.83
N ASN A 219 19.28 -21.95 -10.69
CA ASN A 219 18.38 -21.44 -9.66
C ASN A 219 19.00 -20.25 -8.90
N LEU A 220 18.28 -19.69 -7.94
CA LEU A 220 18.75 -18.54 -7.16
C LEU A 220 19.95 -18.86 -6.24
N GLN A 221 20.20 -20.12 -5.92
CA GLN A 221 21.38 -20.57 -5.18
C GLN A 221 22.59 -20.85 -6.09
N GLY A 222 22.42 -20.68 -7.41
CA GLY A 222 23.48 -20.91 -8.39
C GLY A 222 23.66 -22.37 -8.78
N GLU A 223 22.74 -23.26 -8.49
CA GLU A 223 22.77 -24.65 -8.95
C GLU A 223 22.22 -24.74 -10.37
N PHE A 224 22.93 -25.43 -11.28
CA PHE A 224 22.46 -25.61 -12.65
C PHE A 224 21.33 -26.64 -12.70
N ILE A 225 20.20 -26.25 -13.29
CA ILE A 225 19.02 -27.08 -13.49
C ILE A 225 18.82 -27.30 -14.99
N ASP A 226 19.04 -28.55 -15.40
CA ASP A 226 18.65 -29.02 -16.72
C ASP A 226 17.15 -29.34 -16.75
N MET A 227 16.37 -28.34 -17.18
CA MET A 227 14.92 -28.46 -17.31
C MET A 227 14.50 -29.39 -18.46
N LYS A 228 15.38 -29.67 -19.43
CA LYS A 228 15.07 -30.57 -20.56
C LYS A 228 15.14 -32.04 -20.14
N ASN A 229 16.04 -32.38 -19.22
CA ASN A 229 16.29 -33.74 -18.75
C ASN A 229 15.75 -34.01 -17.33
N LEU A 230 14.89 -33.13 -16.79
CA LEU A 230 14.40 -33.19 -15.41
C LEU A 230 13.75 -34.55 -15.05
N HIS A 231 13.14 -35.23 -16.03
CA HIS A 231 12.50 -36.54 -15.88
C HIS A 231 13.46 -37.71 -15.59
N LEU A 232 14.76 -37.56 -15.87
CA LEU A 232 15.77 -38.61 -15.67
C LEU A 232 16.45 -38.55 -14.29
N ASN A 233 16.38 -37.40 -13.60
CA ASN A 233 17.08 -37.14 -12.33
C ASN A 233 16.15 -36.90 -11.13
N THR A 234 14.89 -37.32 -11.21
CA THR A 234 14.06 -37.43 -10.01
C THR A 234 14.26 -38.84 -9.45
N PRO A 235 14.68 -39.02 -8.17
CA PRO A 235 14.61 -40.32 -7.55
C PRO A 235 13.16 -40.80 -7.71
N LYS A 236 12.97 -41.98 -8.31
CA LYS A 236 11.72 -42.72 -8.14
C LYS A 236 11.66 -43.09 -6.67
N SER A 237 11.16 -42.19 -5.84
CA SER A 237 10.70 -42.54 -4.51
C SER A 237 9.56 -43.51 -4.72
N GLY A 238 9.85 -44.80 -4.50
CA GLY A 238 8.85 -45.81 -4.27
C GLY A 238 8.11 -45.43 -3.00
N ASP A 239 7.05 -44.66 -3.16
CA ASP A 239 5.83 -44.68 -2.38
C ASP A 239 4.91 -43.63 -2.98
N GLY A 240 3.73 -44.06 -3.42
CA GLY A 240 2.74 -43.28 -4.17
C GLY A 240 2.12 -42.13 -3.39
N LYS A 241 2.93 -41.10 -3.08
CA LYS A 241 2.51 -39.79 -2.57
C LYS A 241 3.45 -38.70 -3.08
N SER A 242 3.53 -38.54 -4.40
CA SER A 242 4.06 -37.33 -5.02
C SER A 242 2.98 -36.75 -5.92
N HIS A 243 2.21 -35.80 -5.39
CA HIS A 243 1.52 -34.71 -6.09
C HIS A 243 0.62 -33.99 -5.09
N GLN A 244 1.21 -33.24 -4.16
CA GLN A 244 0.51 -32.24 -3.36
C GLN A 244 1.60 -31.44 -2.67
N ASP A 245 1.98 -30.32 -3.29
CA ASP A 245 2.69 -29.17 -2.68
C ASP A 245 3.33 -28.23 -3.73
N SER A 246 2.89 -28.30 -4.98
CA SER A 246 2.63 -27.08 -5.72
C SER A 246 1.14 -26.81 -5.60
N LYS A 247 0.73 -25.84 -4.75
CA LYS A 247 -0.50 -25.09 -5.06
C LYS A 247 -0.19 -24.38 -6.38
N GLU A 248 -0.46 -25.08 -7.48
CA GLU A 248 -0.58 -24.45 -8.78
C GLU A 248 -1.54 -23.28 -8.59
N PHE A 249 -1.20 -22.11 -9.14
CA PHE A 249 -2.24 -21.14 -9.43
C PHE A 249 -3.19 -21.85 -10.39
N GLU A 250 -4.26 -22.43 -9.84
CA GLU A 250 -5.38 -22.90 -10.65
C GLU A 250 -5.90 -21.66 -11.36
N SER A 251 -5.62 -21.57 -12.67
CA SER A 251 -6.24 -20.55 -13.50
C SER A 251 -7.75 -20.68 -13.34
N GLY A 252 -8.42 -19.54 -13.16
CA GLY A 252 -9.88 -19.49 -13.12
C GLY A 252 -10.48 -19.74 -14.49
N THR A 253 -9.67 -19.61 -15.55
CA THR A 253 -10.10 -19.72 -16.94
C THR A 253 -10.23 -21.17 -17.41
N PHE A 254 -11.14 -21.40 -18.36
CA PHE A 254 -11.32 -22.69 -19.03
C PHE A 254 -10.00 -23.24 -19.60
N ARG A 255 -9.72 -24.54 -19.39
CA ARG A 255 -8.49 -25.19 -19.84
C ARG A 255 -8.63 -25.68 -21.29
N TYR A 256 -8.03 -24.96 -22.22
CA TYR A 256 -7.94 -25.36 -23.62
C TYR A 256 -6.91 -26.49 -23.83
N LYS A 257 -7.33 -27.58 -24.49
CA LYS A 257 -6.44 -28.69 -24.89
C LYS A 257 -5.78 -28.49 -26.26
N ALA A 258 -6.33 -27.59 -27.07
CA ALA A 258 -5.84 -27.18 -28.37
C ALA A 258 -5.99 -25.65 -28.49
N PRO A 259 -5.29 -24.99 -29.44
CA PRO A 259 -5.44 -23.55 -29.63
C PRO A 259 -6.92 -23.17 -29.83
N PRO A 260 -7.52 -22.31 -28.99
CA PRO A 260 -8.92 -21.93 -29.13
C PRO A 260 -9.19 -21.24 -30.47
N GLU A 261 -10.40 -21.40 -30.99
CA GLU A 261 -10.87 -20.60 -32.12
C GLU A 261 -11.02 -19.14 -31.69
N ALA A 262 -10.74 -18.21 -32.61
CA ALA A 262 -10.95 -16.79 -32.40
C ALA A 262 -12.27 -16.38 -33.06
N GLY A 263 -13.23 -15.94 -32.24
CA GLY A 263 -14.47 -15.35 -32.72
C GLY A 263 -14.28 -13.94 -33.28
N SER A 264 -15.38 -13.34 -33.72
CA SER A 264 -15.41 -11.95 -34.21
C SER A 264 -14.80 -10.98 -33.18
N GLY A 265 -14.00 -10.02 -33.65
CA GLY A 265 -13.33 -9.04 -32.79
C GLY A 265 -12.06 -9.53 -32.08
N ILE A 266 -11.56 -10.73 -32.42
CA ILE A 266 -10.30 -11.26 -31.88
C ILE A 266 -9.36 -11.65 -33.01
N ARG A 267 -8.16 -11.07 -33.00
CA ARG A 267 -7.08 -11.39 -33.94
C ARG A 267 -6.29 -12.59 -33.45
N LYS A 268 -6.18 -13.64 -34.28
CA LYS A 268 -5.35 -14.83 -34.04
C LYS A 268 -4.07 -14.75 -34.86
N ILE A 269 -2.92 -14.86 -34.20
CA ILE A 269 -1.60 -14.77 -34.83
C ILE A 269 -0.83 -16.06 -34.54
N GLU A 270 -0.45 -16.81 -35.57
CA GLU A 270 0.34 -18.04 -35.41
C GLU A 270 1.84 -17.78 -35.65
N GLU A 271 2.66 -18.04 -34.62
CA GLU A 271 4.12 -17.89 -34.64
C GLU A 271 4.78 -19.19 -34.19
N GLY A 272 4.94 -20.14 -35.12
CA GLY A 272 5.58 -21.42 -34.86
C GLY A 272 4.85 -22.24 -33.77
N GLN A 273 5.47 -22.34 -32.59
CA GLN A 273 4.97 -23.08 -31.43
C GLN A 273 3.99 -22.28 -30.55
N VAL A 274 3.77 -21.01 -30.88
CA VAL A 274 2.91 -20.10 -30.11
C VAL A 274 1.77 -19.61 -30.99
N VAL A 275 0.56 -19.57 -30.43
CA VAL A 275 -0.59 -18.90 -31.03
C VAL A 275 -0.99 -17.74 -30.12
N LYS A 276 -0.93 -16.51 -30.60
CA LYS A 276 -1.28 -15.31 -29.83
C LYS A 276 -2.70 -14.84 -30.18
N TYR A 277 -3.36 -14.25 -29.20
CA TYR A 277 -4.70 -13.69 -29.32
C TYR A 277 -4.69 -12.24 -28.82
N GLU A 278 -5.15 -11.34 -29.68
CA GLU A 278 -5.22 -9.90 -29.42
C GLU A 278 -6.63 -9.39 -29.72
N ALA A 279 -7.11 -8.43 -28.94
CA ALA A 279 -8.39 -7.80 -29.18
C ALA A 279 -8.32 -6.91 -30.44
N ASP A 280 -9.31 -7.04 -31.33
CA ASP A 280 -9.48 -6.24 -32.56
C ASP A 280 -10.67 -5.26 -32.40
N GLY A 281 -10.97 -4.89 -31.16
CA GLY A 281 -12.10 -4.05 -30.76
C GLY A 281 -12.16 -3.90 -29.24
N HIS A 282 -13.20 -3.25 -28.73
CA HIS A 282 -13.47 -3.12 -27.30
C HIS A 282 -14.63 -4.01 -26.88
N GLY A 283 -14.73 -4.30 -25.58
CA GLY A 283 -15.81 -5.10 -25.00
C GLY A 283 -15.31 -6.07 -23.94
N ILE A 284 -16.01 -7.17 -23.79
CA ILE A 284 -15.79 -8.20 -22.77
C ILE A 284 -15.40 -9.51 -23.46
N VAL A 285 -14.26 -10.07 -23.08
CA VAL A 285 -13.81 -11.38 -23.57
C VAL A 285 -14.45 -12.50 -22.77
N GLU A 286 -15.14 -13.38 -23.49
CA GLU A 286 -15.69 -14.64 -22.98
C GLU A 286 -14.77 -15.81 -23.38
N PHE A 287 -14.48 -16.65 -22.38
CA PHE A 287 -13.71 -17.88 -22.52
C PHE A 287 -14.65 -19.08 -22.51
N ALA A 288 -15.07 -19.53 -23.70
CA ALA A 288 -15.99 -20.64 -23.86
C ALA A 288 -15.28 -21.89 -24.42
N GLU A 289 -15.91 -23.06 -24.31
CA GLU A 289 -15.41 -24.30 -24.92
C GLU A 289 -15.22 -24.16 -26.44
N SER A 290 -16.10 -23.40 -27.09
CA SER A 290 -16.07 -23.15 -28.53
C SER A 290 -14.96 -22.18 -28.97
N GLY A 291 -14.17 -21.63 -28.05
CA GLY A 291 -13.14 -20.63 -28.33
C GLY A 291 -13.36 -19.30 -27.61
N LEU A 292 -12.60 -18.30 -28.03
CA LEU A 292 -12.63 -16.95 -27.48
C LEU A 292 -13.62 -16.08 -28.24
N ARG A 293 -14.41 -15.27 -27.54
CA ARG A 293 -15.38 -14.35 -28.16
C ARG A 293 -15.29 -12.98 -27.52
N LEU A 294 -15.45 -11.93 -28.33
CA LEU A 294 -15.59 -10.56 -27.87
C LEU A 294 -17.08 -10.19 -27.86
N ILE A 295 -17.56 -9.71 -26.73
CA ILE A 295 -18.93 -9.24 -26.52
C ILE A 295 -18.87 -7.72 -26.36
N ASP A 296 -19.52 -6.98 -27.25
CA ASP A 296 -19.56 -5.51 -27.21
C ASP A 296 -20.31 -5.02 -25.96
N ILE A 297 -21.62 -5.28 -25.89
CA ILE A 297 -22.47 -5.04 -24.72
C ILE A 297 -22.81 -6.38 -24.06
N GLY A 298 -22.37 -6.55 -22.81
CA GLY A 298 -22.63 -7.75 -22.03
C GLY A 298 -24.04 -7.77 -21.46
N THR A 299 -24.98 -8.41 -22.14
CA THR A 299 -26.35 -8.61 -21.62
C THR A 299 -26.46 -9.95 -20.87
N PHE A 300 -26.76 -9.89 -19.57
CA PHE A 300 -26.89 -11.06 -18.70
C PHE A 300 -28.25 -11.09 -18.02
N GLN A 301 -28.77 -12.29 -17.79
CA GLN A 301 -29.94 -12.46 -16.92
C GLN A 301 -29.52 -12.42 -15.44
N GLN A 302 -28.38 -13.06 -15.12
CA GLN A 302 -27.80 -13.08 -13.78
C GLN A 302 -26.28 -13.15 -13.85
N ILE A 303 -25.62 -12.48 -12.91
CA ILE A 303 -24.18 -12.58 -12.68
C ILE A 303 -23.92 -13.10 -11.26
N GLY A 304 -23.07 -14.11 -11.15
CA GLY A 304 -22.57 -14.63 -9.89
C GLY A 304 -21.04 -14.62 -9.84
N ARG A 305 -20.50 -15.37 -8.87
CA ARG A 305 -19.05 -15.44 -8.64
C ARG A 305 -18.28 -16.07 -9.81
N THR A 306 -18.93 -16.98 -10.54
CA THR A 306 -18.32 -17.75 -11.64
C THR A 306 -18.44 -17.10 -13.01
N ASN A 307 -19.02 -15.91 -13.12
CA ASN A 307 -19.08 -15.13 -14.36
C ASN A 307 -18.92 -13.65 -14.04
N SER A 308 -18.09 -13.35 -13.04
CA SER A 308 -17.71 -12.00 -12.66
C SER A 308 -16.99 -11.30 -13.81
N ILE A 309 -17.22 -10.00 -13.96
CA ILE A 309 -16.66 -9.18 -15.05
C ILE A 309 -15.56 -8.32 -14.46
N LEU A 310 -14.34 -8.45 -14.99
CA LEU A 310 -13.13 -7.92 -14.37
C LEU A 310 -12.38 -6.99 -15.32
N GLY A 311 -11.74 -5.96 -14.79
CA GLY A 311 -10.84 -5.08 -15.54
C GLY A 311 -11.51 -4.21 -16.62
N GLY A 312 -12.83 -4.01 -16.56
CA GLY A 312 -13.58 -3.27 -17.58
C GLY A 312 -13.83 -1.78 -17.31
N VAL A 313 -13.47 -1.23 -16.13
CA VAL A 313 -13.81 0.17 -15.74
C VAL A 313 -13.27 1.22 -16.71
N GLU A 314 -12.04 1.03 -17.20
CA GLU A 314 -11.35 1.97 -18.11
C GLU A 314 -11.30 1.45 -19.55
N LYS A 315 -12.21 0.55 -19.90
CA LYS A 315 -12.14 -0.20 -21.18
C LYS A 315 -13.43 -0.17 -21.99
N MET A 316 -14.30 0.82 -21.74
CA MET A 316 -15.57 0.98 -22.48
C MET A 316 -16.45 -0.28 -22.43
N ALA A 317 -16.30 -1.09 -21.37
CA ALA A 317 -17.14 -2.26 -21.19
C ALA A 317 -18.52 -1.83 -20.65
N GLU A 318 -19.58 -2.26 -21.32
CA GLU A 318 -20.95 -2.03 -20.88
C GLU A 318 -21.63 -3.35 -20.48
N VAL A 319 -22.32 -3.32 -19.34
CA VAL A 319 -22.97 -4.49 -18.75
C VAL A 319 -24.42 -4.17 -18.41
N ASP A 320 -25.33 -4.91 -19.04
CA ASP A 320 -26.76 -4.86 -18.79
C ASP A 320 -27.20 -6.16 -18.12
N ILE A 321 -27.79 -6.05 -16.93
CA ILE A 321 -28.32 -7.18 -16.18
C ILE A 321 -29.82 -7.01 -16.00
N ASP A 322 -30.60 -7.87 -16.66
CA ASP A 322 -32.06 -7.85 -16.60
C ASP A 322 -32.56 -9.17 -16.02
N CYS A 323 -32.93 -9.17 -14.74
CA CYS A 323 -33.48 -10.34 -14.06
C CYS A 323 -35.01 -10.19 -13.93
N PRO A 324 -35.81 -10.86 -14.78
CA PRO A 324 -37.27 -10.74 -14.77
C PRO A 324 -37.91 -11.36 -13.52
N ASP A 325 -37.23 -12.32 -12.89
CA ASP A 325 -37.68 -13.00 -11.67
C ASP A 325 -37.33 -12.19 -10.42
N LYS A 326 -38.34 -11.55 -9.82
CA LYS A 326 -38.20 -10.73 -8.60
C LYS A 326 -37.80 -11.52 -7.35
N THR A 327 -37.85 -12.86 -7.39
CA THR A 327 -37.44 -13.72 -6.26
C THR A 327 -35.94 -14.01 -6.27
N LYS A 328 -35.23 -13.66 -7.35
CA LYS A 328 -33.81 -13.92 -7.52
C LYS A 328 -33.01 -12.64 -7.56
N ASP A 329 -31.76 -12.75 -7.14
CA ASP A 329 -30.79 -11.66 -7.30
C ASP A 329 -30.31 -11.61 -8.75
N ALA A 330 -30.30 -10.40 -9.32
CA ALA A 330 -29.68 -10.13 -10.62
C ALA A 330 -28.15 -10.26 -10.52
N VAL A 331 -27.60 -9.82 -9.38
CA VAL A 331 -26.19 -10.00 -9.04
C VAL A 331 -26.08 -10.83 -7.77
N GLN A 332 -25.68 -12.09 -7.91
CA GLN A 332 -25.64 -13.08 -6.85
C GLN A 332 -24.44 -12.88 -5.91
N ASN A 333 -24.49 -13.58 -4.78
CA ASN A 333 -23.52 -13.46 -3.69
C ASN A 333 -22.05 -13.56 -4.15
N GLY A 334 -21.24 -12.57 -3.75
CA GLY A 334 -19.80 -12.55 -3.95
C GLY A 334 -19.34 -12.29 -5.39
N ALA A 335 -20.24 -11.86 -6.27
CA ALA A 335 -19.88 -11.43 -7.62
C ALA A 335 -19.06 -10.14 -7.60
N ILE A 336 -18.18 -10.00 -8.59
CA ILE A 336 -17.44 -8.77 -8.86
C ILE A 336 -17.79 -8.29 -10.26
N ILE A 337 -18.13 -7.01 -10.39
CA ILE A 337 -18.41 -6.38 -11.68
C ILE A 337 -17.55 -5.12 -11.78
N GLU A 338 -16.68 -5.09 -12.79
CA GLU A 338 -15.81 -3.97 -13.12
C GLU A 338 -16.04 -3.63 -14.59
N ALA A 339 -16.80 -2.57 -14.86
CA ALA A 339 -17.17 -2.15 -16.21
C ALA A 339 -17.35 -0.62 -16.23
N GLU A 340 -17.33 0.02 -17.40
CA GLU A 340 -17.50 1.47 -17.49
C GLU A 340 -18.94 1.88 -17.16
N VAL A 341 -19.91 1.16 -17.75
CA VAL A 341 -21.34 1.33 -17.54
C VAL A 341 -21.95 0.03 -17.03
N VAL A 342 -22.70 0.12 -15.93
CA VAL A 342 -23.39 -1.02 -15.33
C VAL A 342 -24.85 -0.66 -15.08
N ASN A 343 -25.77 -1.34 -15.76
CA ASN A 343 -27.20 -1.19 -15.57
C ASN A 343 -27.80 -2.48 -14.99
N ILE A 344 -28.45 -2.39 -13.85
CA ILE A 344 -29.00 -3.54 -13.13
C ILE A 344 -30.50 -3.33 -12.91
N LYS A 345 -31.31 -4.19 -13.53
CA LYS A 345 -32.73 -4.33 -13.24
C LYS A 345 -32.93 -5.58 -12.37
N GLY A 346 -32.86 -5.38 -11.06
CA GLY A 346 -33.07 -6.42 -10.07
C GLY A 346 -32.28 -6.20 -8.79
N THR A 347 -32.33 -7.18 -7.88
CA THR A 347 -31.68 -7.12 -6.57
C THR A 347 -30.19 -7.44 -6.66
N VAL A 348 -29.38 -6.73 -5.88
CA VAL A 348 -27.95 -7.01 -5.68
C VAL A 348 -27.75 -7.75 -4.36
N GLY A 349 -27.20 -8.95 -4.44
CA GLY A 349 -27.00 -9.88 -3.32
C GLY A 349 -25.82 -9.53 -2.41
N GLU A 350 -25.51 -10.46 -1.51
CA GLU A 350 -24.52 -10.25 -0.45
C GLU A 350 -23.08 -10.18 -0.97
N LYS A 351 -22.22 -9.41 -0.30
CA LYS A 351 -20.76 -9.36 -0.55
C LYS A 351 -20.39 -9.06 -2.02
N VAL A 352 -21.32 -8.48 -2.77
CA VAL A 352 -21.09 -8.05 -4.15
C VAL A 352 -20.20 -6.81 -4.14
N VAL A 353 -19.27 -6.76 -5.08
CA VAL A 353 -18.44 -5.57 -5.35
C VAL A 353 -18.70 -5.10 -6.77
N ILE A 354 -19.16 -3.86 -6.91
CA ILE A 354 -19.35 -3.24 -8.23
C ILE A 354 -18.43 -2.02 -8.31
N LYS A 355 -17.67 -1.91 -9.39
CA LYS A 355 -16.89 -0.73 -9.75
C LYS A 355 -17.33 -0.29 -11.15
N ALA A 356 -17.83 0.93 -11.26
CA ALA A 356 -18.21 1.52 -12.53
C ALA A 356 -17.87 3.00 -12.63
N LYS A 357 -17.95 3.59 -13.83
CA LYS A 357 -18.06 5.05 -13.96
C LYS A 357 -19.52 5.44 -13.79
N LYS A 358 -20.42 4.76 -14.50
CA LYS A 358 -21.87 4.97 -14.40
C LYS A 358 -22.57 3.72 -13.90
N LEU A 359 -23.28 3.84 -12.78
CA LEU A 359 -23.99 2.74 -12.13
C LEU A 359 -25.47 3.06 -12.00
N THR A 360 -26.34 2.22 -12.57
CA THR A 360 -27.79 2.30 -12.38
C THR A 360 -28.32 1.01 -11.77
N ILE A 361 -28.99 1.09 -10.62
CA ILE A 361 -29.60 -0.05 -9.92
C ILE A 361 -31.08 0.24 -9.70
N ASN A 362 -31.93 -0.38 -10.52
CA ASN A 362 -33.40 -0.28 -10.45
C ASN A 362 -34.02 -1.28 -9.45
N GLY A 363 -33.26 -1.71 -8.45
CA GLY A 363 -33.68 -2.66 -7.43
C GLY A 363 -33.10 -2.29 -6.06
N GLN A 364 -32.97 -3.29 -5.18
CA GLN A 364 -32.40 -3.09 -3.84
C GLN A 364 -30.99 -3.66 -3.72
N THR A 365 -30.15 -3.02 -2.92
CA THR A 365 -28.83 -3.55 -2.56
C THR A 365 -28.88 -4.26 -1.21
N HIS A 366 -28.09 -5.33 -1.07
CA HIS A 366 -27.87 -5.95 0.23
C HIS A 366 -26.94 -5.09 1.11
N GLN A 367 -27.11 -5.17 2.43
CA GLN A 367 -26.32 -4.41 3.42
C GLN A 367 -24.80 -4.67 3.38
N SER A 368 -24.37 -5.80 2.83
CA SER A 368 -22.95 -6.16 2.67
C SER A 368 -22.38 -5.86 1.28
N ALA A 369 -23.18 -5.30 0.36
CA ALA A 369 -22.72 -4.89 -0.96
C ALA A 369 -21.84 -3.63 -0.86
N THR A 370 -20.78 -3.58 -1.66
CA THR A 370 -19.87 -2.44 -1.75
C THR A 370 -19.80 -1.94 -3.19
N LEU A 371 -20.13 -0.68 -3.39
CA LEU A 371 -20.29 -0.07 -4.70
C LEU A 371 -19.31 1.11 -4.83
N TYR A 372 -18.68 1.21 -5.99
CA TYR A 372 -17.82 2.30 -6.40
C TYR A 372 -18.31 2.82 -7.75
N ALA A 373 -18.59 4.12 -7.84
CA ALA A 373 -19.06 4.77 -9.04
C ALA A 373 -18.44 6.16 -9.20
N ASP A 374 -18.45 6.74 -10.40
CA ASP A 374 -18.37 8.20 -10.53
C ASP A 374 -19.78 8.78 -10.39
N GLU A 375 -20.74 8.25 -11.16
CA GLU A 375 -22.16 8.57 -11.10
C GLU A 375 -22.96 7.32 -10.70
N ALA A 376 -23.80 7.42 -9.68
CA ALA A 376 -24.66 6.33 -9.23
C ALA A 376 -26.13 6.76 -9.11
N SER A 377 -27.03 5.98 -9.70
CA SER A 377 -28.48 6.08 -9.49
C SER A 377 -29.01 4.77 -8.91
N ILE A 378 -29.55 4.80 -7.69
CA ILE A 378 -29.97 3.58 -6.96
C ILE A 378 -31.37 3.77 -6.38
N ASN A 379 -32.27 2.82 -6.61
CA ASN A 379 -33.61 2.85 -6.03
C ASN A 379 -33.59 2.60 -4.51
N ILE A 380 -33.15 1.43 -4.04
CA ILE A 380 -33.06 1.14 -2.60
C ILE A 380 -31.62 0.75 -2.23
N HIS A 381 -30.95 1.57 -1.42
CA HIS A 381 -29.58 1.32 -1.00
C HIS A 381 -29.48 0.98 0.50
N LYS A 382 -28.94 -0.20 0.81
CA LYS A 382 -28.67 -0.68 2.19
C LYS A 382 -27.18 -0.92 2.44
N GLY A 383 -26.37 -1.03 1.38
CA GLY A 383 -24.95 -1.34 1.44
C GLY A 383 -24.05 -0.12 1.64
N VAL A 384 -22.85 -0.18 1.09
CA VAL A 384 -21.88 0.92 1.07
C VAL A 384 -21.68 1.42 -0.35
N LEU A 385 -21.79 2.73 -0.57
CA LEU A 385 -21.54 3.39 -1.86
C LEU A 385 -20.45 4.45 -1.71
N TYR A 386 -19.48 4.41 -2.61
CA TYR A 386 -18.51 5.48 -2.85
C TYR A 386 -18.78 6.04 -4.24
N ALA A 387 -19.16 7.31 -4.34
CA ALA A 387 -19.50 7.94 -5.62
C ALA A 387 -19.00 9.38 -5.70
N LYS A 388 -18.75 9.95 -6.89
CA LYS A 388 -18.59 11.42 -7.00
C LYS A 388 -19.96 12.09 -6.93
N GLU A 389 -20.92 11.54 -7.66
CA GLU A 389 -22.31 11.95 -7.72
C GLU A 389 -23.22 10.75 -7.43
N ALA A 390 -24.17 10.91 -6.51
CA ALA A 390 -25.11 9.85 -6.15
C ALA A 390 -26.54 10.38 -6.05
N ASP A 391 -27.46 9.75 -6.79
CA ASP A 391 -28.90 9.92 -6.69
C ASP A 391 -29.51 8.64 -6.11
N ILE A 392 -30.14 8.74 -4.94
CA ILE A 392 -30.71 7.58 -4.24
C ILE A 392 -32.16 7.85 -3.86
N ASP A 393 -33.08 6.99 -4.28
CA ASP A 393 -34.49 7.16 -3.92
C ASP A 393 -34.71 6.81 -2.43
N LYS A 394 -34.23 5.66 -1.98
CA LYS A 394 -34.38 5.21 -0.58
C LYS A 394 -33.07 4.73 -0.01
N LEU A 395 -32.57 5.44 0.99
CA LEU A 395 -31.38 5.08 1.74
C LEU A 395 -31.77 4.50 3.10
N GLU A 396 -31.80 3.18 3.19
CA GLU A 396 -32.30 2.42 4.35
C GLU A 396 -31.13 1.72 5.07
N GLY A 397 -30.59 2.32 6.14
CA GLY A 397 -29.44 1.76 6.86
C GLY A 397 -28.11 1.79 6.08
N GLY A 398 -28.16 2.22 4.82
CA GLY A 398 -27.02 2.30 3.92
C GLY A 398 -26.03 3.41 4.27
N LYS A 399 -24.82 3.28 3.73
CA LYS A 399 -23.74 4.24 3.87
C LYS A 399 -23.36 4.79 2.50
N VAL A 400 -23.26 6.11 2.39
CA VAL A 400 -22.92 6.80 1.15
C VAL A 400 -21.81 7.79 1.44
N TYR A 401 -20.79 7.76 0.60
CA TYR A 401 -19.66 8.67 0.63
C TYR A 401 -19.46 9.28 -0.75
N GLY A 402 -19.44 10.61 -0.87
CA GLY A 402 -19.28 11.24 -2.17
C GLY A 402 -19.17 12.74 -2.21
N GLY A 403 -19.07 13.33 -3.40
CA GLY A 403 -18.99 14.79 -3.57
C GLY A 403 -20.37 15.43 -3.51
N SER A 404 -21.22 15.09 -4.48
CA SER A 404 -22.62 15.53 -4.58
C SER A 404 -23.56 14.36 -4.31
N ILE A 405 -24.43 14.47 -3.31
CA ILE A 405 -25.33 13.38 -2.91
C ILE A 405 -26.77 13.91 -2.81
N ASN A 406 -27.67 13.34 -3.60
CA ASN A 406 -29.10 13.58 -3.52
C ASN A 406 -29.79 12.32 -3.00
N VAL A 407 -30.55 12.45 -1.92
CA VAL A 407 -31.36 11.37 -1.35
C VAL A 407 -32.81 11.82 -1.26
N LEU A 408 -33.73 11.04 -1.80
CA LEU A 408 -35.16 11.32 -1.65
C LEU A 408 -35.62 10.97 -0.23
N ASP A 409 -35.47 9.72 0.21
CA ASP A 409 -35.82 9.26 1.56
C ASP A 409 -34.59 8.69 2.30
N ALA A 410 -34.27 9.24 3.47
CA ALA A 410 -33.15 8.78 4.30
C ALA A 410 -33.62 8.28 5.67
N GLN A 411 -33.31 7.03 6.02
CA GLN A 411 -33.67 6.42 7.31
C GLN A 411 -32.56 5.53 7.86
N GLY A 412 -32.13 5.77 9.11
CA GLY A 412 -31.08 5.00 9.76
C GLY A 412 -29.73 5.04 9.03
N ALA A 413 -29.55 6.01 8.14
CA ALA A 413 -28.49 6.01 7.15
C ALA A 413 -27.25 6.76 7.60
N LYS A 414 -26.14 6.59 6.86
CA LYS A 414 -24.94 7.41 7.01
C LYS A 414 -24.58 8.07 5.70
N VAL A 415 -24.61 9.40 5.65
CA VAL A 415 -24.29 10.19 4.45
C VAL A 415 -23.10 11.08 4.75
N VAL A 416 -22.07 11.01 3.91
CA VAL A 416 -20.84 11.79 4.08
C VAL A 416 -20.45 12.39 2.73
N GLY A 417 -20.44 13.71 2.60
CA GLY A 417 -20.04 14.33 1.33
C GLY A 417 -19.95 15.84 1.34
N ASP A 418 -19.54 16.43 0.22
CA ASP A 418 -19.28 17.87 0.14
C ASP A 418 -20.60 18.66 0.15
N SER A 419 -21.48 18.30 -0.78
CA SER A 419 -22.81 18.88 -0.99
C SER A 419 -23.87 17.78 -0.93
N ILE A 420 -24.84 17.94 -0.03
CA ILE A 420 -25.88 16.94 0.24
C ILE A 420 -27.27 17.59 0.17
N VAL A 421 -28.19 16.93 -0.53
CA VAL A 421 -29.61 17.27 -0.55
C VAL A 421 -30.41 16.07 -0.07
N ILE A 422 -31.24 16.26 0.95
CA ILE A 422 -32.18 15.23 1.43
C ILE A 422 -33.60 15.78 1.37
N SER A 423 -34.47 15.07 0.67
CA SER A 423 -35.88 15.51 0.56
C SER A 423 -36.67 15.15 1.81
N ASN A 424 -36.61 13.90 2.27
CA ASN A 424 -37.29 13.44 3.49
C ASN A 424 -36.26 12.80 4.44
N LEU A 425 -36.00 13.47 5.55
CA LEU A 425 -35.13 12.98 6.61
C LEU A 425 -35.98 12.30 7.71
N HIS A 426 -35.86 10.98 7.83
CA HIS A 426 -36.43 10.20 8.93
C HIS A 426 -35.44 10.10 10.09
N SER A 427 -35.65 9.16 11.02
CA SER A 427 -34.88 9.08 12.26
C SER A 427 -33.54 8.34 12.10
N ASN A 428 -32.64 8.53 13.08
CA ASN A 428 -31.39 7.79 13.26
C ASN A 428 -30.35 7.94 12.12
N THR A 429 -30.41 9.05 11.38
CA THR A 429 -29.50 9.32 10.26
C THR A 429 -28.30 10.15 10.71
N HIS A 430 -27.11 9.78 10.25
CA HIS A 430 -25.85 10.48 10.50
C HIS A 430 -25.35 11.14 9.21
N ILE A 431 -25.33 12.47 9.19
CA ILE A 431 -24.96 13.26 8.02
C ILE A 431 -23.69 14.04 8.34
N ARG A 432 -22.67 13.99 7.48
CA ARG A 432 -21.46 14.80 7.60
C ARG A 432 -21.17 15.52 6.30
N PHE A 433 -20.94 16.82 6.38
CA PHE A 433 -20.69 17.64 5.20
C PHE A 433 -19.69 18.77 5.44
N CYS A 434 -19.15 19.34 4.36
CA CYS A 434 -18.20 20.44 4.44
C CYS A 434 -18.50 21.65 3.55
N GLU A 435 -19.49 21.60 2.66
CA GLU A 435 -19.89 22.77 1.85
C GLU A 435 -21.38 23.09 1.98
N LYS A 436 -22.27 22.14 1.69
CA LYS A 436 -23.71 22.40 1.73
C LYS A 436 -24.50 21.20 2.20
N LEU A 437 -25.47 21.45 3.08
CA LEU A 437 -26.54 20.53 3.38
C LEU A 437 -27.87 21.25 3.22
N HIS A 438 -28.77 20.65 2.44
CA HIS A 438 -30.12 21.14 2.24
C HIS A 438 -31.14 20.06 2.59
N LEU A 439 -32.01 20.35 3.55
CA LEU A 439 -33.06 19.46 4.04
C LEU A 439 -34.43 20.03 3.66
N LYS A 440 -35.23 19.30 2.89
CA LYS A 440 -36.58 19.79 2.52
C LYS A 440 -37.61 19.51 3.61
N ALA A 441 -37.69 18.27 4.06
CA ALA A 441 -38.62 17.85 5.11
C ALA A 441 -37.92 17.00 6.18
N ILE A 442 -38.04 17.42 7.43
CA ILE A 442 -37.48 16.74 8.62
C ILE A 442 -38.64 16.08 9.37
N ASN A 443 -38.79 14.77 9.15
CA ASN A 443 -39.89 13.98 9.71
C ASN A 443 -39.48 13.17 10.94
N GLY A 444 -38.18 12.87 11.09
CA GLY A 444 -37.65 12.02 12.15
C GLY A 444 -36.80 12.74 13.20
N ASN A 445 -36.45 11.98 14.22
CA ASN A 445 -35.72 12.42 15.41
C ASN A 445 -34.38 11.68 15.52
N GLU A 446 -33.53 12.10 16.47
CA GLU A 446 -32.25 11.44 16.76
C GLU A 446 -31.26 11.46 15.58
N ASN A 447 -31.40 12.44 14.68
CA ASN A 447 -30.44 12.64 13.61
C ASN A 447 -29.20 13.41 14.12
N GLN A 448 -28.03 13.03 13.61
CA GLN A 448 -26.77 13.71 13.88
C GLN A 448 -26.25 14.35 12.59
N ILE A 449 -26.17 15.67 12.58
CA ILE A 449 -25.77 16.46 11.43
C ILE A 449 -24.48 17.17 11.79
N SER A 450 -23.38 16.87 11.09
CA SER A 450 -22.07 17.43 11.43
C SER A 450 -21.43 18.21 10.29
N PHE A 451 -20.99 19.43 10.60
CA PHE A 451 -19.99 20.15 9.84
C PHE A 451 -18.62 19.51 10.12
N ASP A 452 -18.01 18.91 9.11
CA ASP A 452 -16.77 18.14 9.24
C ASP A 452 -15.93 18.21 7.96
N VAL A 453 -14.71 18.78 8.05
CA VAL A 453 -13.77 18.87 6.92
C VAL A 453 -13.38 17.48 6.37
N PHE A 454 -13.49 16.43 7.19
CA PHE A 454 -13.24 15.05 6.76
C PHE A 454 -14.37 14.46 5.91
N ALA A 455 -15.47 15.20 5.67
CA ALA A 455 -16.47 14.81 4.70
C ALA A 455 -15.90 14.76 3.28
N ASN A 456 -15.01 15.69 2.94
CA ASN A 456 -14.27 15.70 1.69
C ASN A 456 -13.04 14.78 1.76
N PHE A 457 -12.90 13.86 0.80
CA PHE A 457 -11.80 12.89 0.77
C PHE A 457 -10.42 13.55 0.65
N ASP A 458 -10.26 14.54 -0.24
CA ASP A 458 -8.98 15.22 -0.46
C ASP A 458 -8.53 16.02 0.78
N ASN A 459 -9.45 16.75 1.40
CA ASN A 459 -9.16 17.52 2.61
C ASN A 459 -8.86 16.59 3.79
N ARG A 460 -9.55 15.45 3.89
CA ARG A 460 -9.29 14.43 4.90
C ARG A 460 -7.87 13.89 4.80
N GLU A 461 -7.41 13.53 3.61
CA GLU A 461 -6.05 13.03 3.40
C GLU A 461 -5.01 14.09 3.78
N LYS A 462 -5.14 15.30 3.22
CA LYS A 462 -4.23 16.43 3.46
C LYS A 462 -4.13 16.78 4.95
N LEU A 463 -5.28 16.87 5.64
CA LEU A 463 -5.30 17.23 7.06
C LEU A 463 -4.83 16.08 7.96
N SER A 464 -5.12 14.82 7.60
CA SER A 464 -4.57 13.65 8.32
C SER A 464 -3.04 13.61 8.27
N SER A 465 -2.44 13.91 7.11
CA SER A 465 -0.98 14.04 6.99
C SER A 465 -0.42 15.16 7.86
N VAL A 466 -1.10 16.31 7.91
CA VAL A 466 -0.70 17.43 8.77
C VAL A 466 -0.76 17.06 10.26
N ILE A 467 -1.83 16.39 10.70
CA ILE A 467 -2.00 15.94 12.11
C ILE A 467 -0.91 14.94 12.50
N TYR A 468 -0.64 13.95 11.63
CA TYR A 468 0.41 12.96 11.87
C TYR A 468 1.79 13.62 11.94
N PHE A 469 2.09 14.53 11.01
CA PHE A 469 3.36 15.23 11.00
C PHE A 469 3.54 16.16 12.21
N ASP A 470 2.49 16.84 12.67
CA ASP A 470 2.53 17.64 13.90
C ASP A 470 2.84 16.78 15.13
N THR A 471 2.26 15.58 15.22
CA THR A 471 2.56 14.60 16.27
C THR A 471 4.04 14.19 16.25
N LEU A 472 4.56 13.81 15.07
CA LEU A 472 5.98 13.47 14.93
C LEU A 472 6.92 14.62 15.30
N LEU A 473 6.60 15.84 14.88
CA LEU A 473 7.39 17.03 15.22
C LEU A 473 7.36 17.30 16.73
N LYS A 474 6.19 17.20 17.38
CA LYS A 474 6.05 17.33 18.84
C LYS A 474 6.94 16.33 19.56
N ASP A 475 6.89 15.06 19.20
CA ASP A 475 7.67 14.01 19.85
C ASP A 475 9.18 14.23 19.66
N ASN A 476 9.59 14.59 18.45
CA ASN A 476 10.98 14.91 18.13
C ASN A 476 11.52 16.13 18.88
N ILE A 477 10.70 17.17 19.03
CA ILE A 477 11.05 18.37 19.81
C ILE A 477 11.15 17.99 21.30
N ASN A 478 10.18 17.26 21.83
CA ASN A 478 10.16 16.83 23.23
C ASN A 478 11.38 15.96 23.58
N ALA A 479 11.74 15.00 22.73
CA ALA A 479 12.90 14.15 22.92
C ALA A 479 14.21 14.97 22.93
N ARG A 480 14.37 15.93 22.02
CA ARG A 480 15.55 16.81 21.97
C ARG A 480 15.61 17.75 23.16
N VAL A 481 14.48 18.31 23.59
CA VAL A 481 14.41 19.15 24.80
C VAL A 481 14.78 18.34 26.04
N ALA A 482 14.29 17.11 26.17
CA ALA A 482 14.65 16.22 27.27
C ALA A 482 16.16 15.88 27.25
N PHE A 483 16.72 15.61 26.08
CA PHE A 483 18.15 15.34 25.92
C PHE A 483 19.01 16.57 26.26
N CYS A 484 18.61 17.77 25.81
CA CYS A 484 19.24 19.03 26.19
C CYS A 484 19.23 19.25 27.71
N ARG A 485 18.12 18.95 28.39
CA ARG A 485 18.03 19.04 29.86
C ARG A 485 19.04 18.08 30.52
N ALA A 486 19.09 16.82 30.09
CA ALA A 486 20.04 15.85 30.63
C ALA A 486 21.51 16.25 30.42
N LEU A 487 21.84 16.86 29.27
CA LEU A 487 23.19 17.40 29.04
C LEU A 487 23.47 18.63 29.90
N ALA A 488 22.49 19.52 30.08
CA ALA A 488 22.61 20.71 30.93
C ALA A 488 22.85 20.33 32.39
N ASP A 489 22.19 19.29 32.90
CA ASP A 489 22.41 18.78 34.27
C ASP A 489 23.84 18.27 34.47
N LYS A 490 24.37 17.53 33.49
CA LYS A 490 25.78 17.08 33.50
C LYS A 490 26.74 18.27 33.47
N MET A 491 26.44 19.27 32.63
CA MET A 491 27.24 20.49 32.53
C MET A 491 27.23 21.29 33.84
N GLN A 492 26.09 21.39 34.53
CA GLN A 492 26.00 22.10 35.82
C GLN A 492 26.88 21.45 36.90
N LYS A 493 26.96 20.11 36.93
CA LYS A 493 27.86 19.39 37.85
C LYS A 493 29.34 19.61 37.55
N LEU A 494 29.70 19.77 36.27
CA LEU A 494 31.08 19.99 35.81
C LEU A 494 31.54 21.45 35.92
N LYS A 495 30.62 22.40 35.87
CA LYS A 495 30.92 23.84 35.92
C LYS A 495 31.81 24.26 37.10
N PRO A 496 31.53 23.89 38.37
CA PRO A 496 32.39 24.27 39.49
C PRO A 496 33.80 23.67 39.38
N ILE A 497 33.94 22.47 38.80
CA ILE A 497 35.25 21.84 38.56
C ILE A 497 36.05 22.65 37.54
N ILE A 498 35.41 23.06 36.44
CA ILE A 498 36.05 23.91 35.42
C ILE A 498 36.41 25.29 35.96
N ASP A 499 35.56 25.89 36.81
CA ASP A 499 35.84 27.18 37.43
C ASP A 499 37.06 27.09 38.38
N ASN A 500 37.26 25.96 39.06
CA ASN A 500 38.46 25.71 39.86
C ASN A 500 39.72 25.45 39.02
N LEU A 501 39.58 24.90 37.81
CA LEU A 501 40.68 24.63 36.89
C LEU A 501 41.09 25.86 36.05
N ARG A 502 40.24 26.89 35.98
CA ARG A 502 40.46 28.12 35.20
C ARG A 502 41.79 28.83 35.48
N PRO A 503 42.20 29.03 36.76
CA PRO A 503 43.49 29.64 37.07
C PRO A 503 44.69 28.82 36.56
N VAL A 504 44.57 27.48 36.57
CA VAL A 504 45.61 26.56 36.09
C VAL A 504 45.73 26.63 34.56
N ILE A 505 44.59 26.71 33.87
CA ILE A 505 44.51 26.89 32.41
C ILE A 505 45.13 28.23 31.99
N ASP A 506 44.83 29.31 32.71
CA ASP A 506 45.36 30.64 32.42
C ASP A 506 46.87 30.73 32.68
N ARG A 507 47.37 30.04 33.71
CA ARG A 507 48.81 29.92 33.99
C ARG A 507 49.53 29.13 32.89
N SER A 508 48.98 27.98 32.48
CA SER A 508 49.51 27.16 31.36
C SER A 508 49.62 27.96 30.06
N LYS A 509 48.61 28.79 29.73
CA LYS A 509 48.65 29.67 28.55
C LYS A 509 49.69 30.78 28.62
N LYS A 510 49.97 31.32 29.81
CA LYS A 510 50.95 32.41 30.01
C LYS A 510 52.39 31.90 30.09
N GLU A 511 52.58 30.74 30.72
CA GLU A 511 53.90 30.18 31.05
C GLU A 511 54.33 29.06 30.08
N GLY A 512 53.44 28.59 29.19
CA GLY A 512 53.77 27.67 28.10
C GLY A 512 53.97 26.20 28.49
N PHE A 513 53.60 25.80 29.71
CA PHE A 513 53.68 24.39 30.14
C PHE A 513 52.43 23.59 29.74
N GLU A 514 52.62 22.29 29.49
CA GLU A 514 51.52 21.39 29.14
C GLU A 514 50.63 21.07 30.34
N LEU A 515 49.31 21.14 30.13
CA LEU A 515 48.32 20.64 31.08
C LEU A 515 48.42 19.11 31.23
N ASP A 516 48.15 18.62 32.43
CA ASP A 516 48.07 17.19 32.70
C ASP A 516 46.93 16.53 31.91
N SER A 517 47.04 15.21 31.74
CA SER A 517 46.12 14.41 30.91
C SER A 517 44.67 14.47 31.41
N GLU A 518 44.45 14.60 32.71
CA GLU A 518 43.13 14.57 33.33
C GLU A 518 42.40 15.92 33.19
N THR A 519 43.12 17.03 33.35
CA THR A 519 42.62 18.39 33.06
C THR A 519 42.28 18.55 31.58
N LYS A 520 43.12 18.05 30.66
CA LYS A 520 42.85 18.06 29.21
C LYS A 520 41.57 17.28 28.87
N LYS A 521 41.38 16.09 29.46
CA LYS A 521 40.16 15.26 29.27
C LYS A 521 38.90 15.96 29.80
N THR A 522 38.98 16.56 30.99
CA THR A 522 37.84 17.23 31.64
C THR A 522 37.40 18.47 30.85
N LEU A 523 38.36 19.29 30.40
CA LEU A 523 38.07 20.45 29.54
C LEU A 523 37.49 20.03 28.18
N GLY A 524 38.06 18.98 27.57
CA GLY A 524 37.55 18.42 26.32
C GLY A 524 36.12 17.91 26.45
N PHE A 525 35.79 17.23 27.56
CA PHE A 525 34.43 16.78 27.85
C PHE A 525 33.45 17.94 28.06
N TYR A 526 33.86 18.99 28.77
CA TYR A 526 33.04 20.19 28.98
C TYR A 526 32.72 20.93 27.66
N VAL A 527 33.72 21.11 26.79
CA VAL A 527 33.52 21.73 25.45
C VAL A 527 32.59 20.87 24.58
N LEU A 528 32.72 19.54 24.64
CA LEU A 528 31.84 18.62 23.91
C LEU A 528 30.39 18.73 24.37
N LEU A 529 30.13 18.80 25.68
CA LEU A 529 28.78 19.00 26.22
C LEU A 529 28.16 20.32 25.73
N LEU A 530 28.92 21.43 25.76
CA LEU A 530 28.46 22.72 25.24
C LEU A 530 28.11 22.65 23.75
N ARG A 531 28.93 21.97 22.95
CA ARG A 531 28.68 21.79 21.52
C ARG A 531 27.41 20.98 21.27
N GLN A 532 27.24 19.86 21.96
CA GLN A 532 26.06 19.01 21.84
C GLN A 532 24.79 19.72 22.28
N ILE A 533 24.82 20.49 23.38
CA ILE A 533 23.67 21.30 23.82
C ILE A 533 23.27 22.31 22.73
N LYS A 534 24.26 22.99 22.13
CA LYS A 534 24.03 23.94 21.04
C LYS A 534 23.41 23.25 19.82
N GLU A 535 24.02 22.18 19.33
CA GLU A 535 23.54 21.40 18.17
C GLU A 535 22.09 20.95 18.37
N GLN A 536 21.76 20.40 19.54
CA GLN A 536 20.42 19.89 19.83
C GLN A 536 19.39 21.02 20.00
N LYS A 537 19.79 22.16 20.55
CA LYS A 537 18.94 23.36 20.63
C LYS A 537 18.67 23.96 19.25
N ASP A 538 19.68 24.04 18.39
CA ASP A 538 19.54 24.55 17.02
C ASP A 538 18.59 23.66 16.22
N MET A 539 18.76 22.33 16.31
CA MET A 539 17.85 21.35 15.69
C MET A 539 16.41 21.45 16.23
N ALA A 540 16.23 21.58 17.55
CA ALA A 540 14.90 21.76 18.15
C ALA A 540 14.22 23.06 17.64
N THR A 541 15.00 24.12 17.47
CA THR A 541 14.52 25.40 16.93
C THR A 541 14.09 25.27 15.46
N GLN A 542 14.86 24.55 14.64
CA GLN A 542 14.49 24.26 13.25
C GLN A 542 13.19 23.46 13.17
N LEU A 543 13.05 22.41 13.97
CA LEU A 543 11.83 21.60 14.04
C LEU A 543 10.63 22.41 14.51
N GLN A 544 10.84 23.35 15.45
CA GLN A 544 9.78 24.24 15.92
C GLN A 544 9.30 25.20 14.82
N LYS A 545 10.19 25.71 13.95
CA LYS A 545 9.81 26.51 12.77
C LYS A 545 8.95 25.68 11.81
N LEU A 546 9.41 24.46 11.49
CA LEU A 546 8.68 23.55 10.61
C LEU A 546 7.31 23.19 11.17
N ARG A 547 7.20 23.05 12.50
CA ARG A 547 5.93 22.81 13.18
C ARG A 547 4.98 24.00 13.07
N THR A 548 5.48 25.24 13.18
CA THR A 548 4.66 26.44 12.98
C THR A 548 4.12 26.52 11.56
N GLU A 549 4.93 26.22 10.54
CA GLU A 549 4.49 26.14 9.14
C GLU A 549 3.43 25.05 8.95
N ASN A 550 3.66 23.85 9.53
CA ASN A 550 2.67 22.77 9.48
C ASN A 550 1.35 23.15 10.17
N MET A 551 1.42 23.89 11.27
CA MET A 551 0.25 24.38 11.98
C MET A 551 -0.57 25.37 11.14
N GLN A 552 0.10 26.26 10.39
CA GLN A 552 -0.57 27.17 9.46
C GLN A 552 -1.28 26.40 8.34
N LYS A 553 -0.65 25.35 7.79
CA LYS A 553 -1.27 24.47 6.79
C LYS A 553 -2.54 23.81 7.32
N GLY A 554 -2.50 23.25 8.53
CA GLY A 554 -3.67 22.62 9.15
C GLY A 554 -4.82 23.60 9.34
N LYS A 555 -4.54 24.81 9.87
CA LYS A 555 -5.54 25.87 10.04
C LYS A 555 -6.13 26.34 8.70
N ALA A 556 -5.32 26.42 7.64
CA ALA A 556 -5.80 26.83 6.32
C ALA A 556 -6.79 25.81 5.72
N ILE A 557 -6.56 24.50 5.95
CA ILE A 557 -7.50 23.45 5.52
C ILE A 557 -8.79 23.53 6.32
N GLU A 558 -8.70 23.72 7.65
CA GLU A 558 -9.86 23.89 8.53
C GLU A 558 -10.71 25.12 8.20
N LYS A 559 -10.07 26.21 7.77
CA LYS A 559 -10.77 27.43 7.35
C LYS A 559 -11.72 27.18 6.17
N LYS A 560 -11.48 26.15 5.35
CA LYS A 560 -12.40 25.80 4.26
C LYS A 560 -13.80 25.46 4.75
N LEU A 561 -13.94 24.96 5.99
CA LEU A 561 -15.26 24.71 6.56
C LEU A 561 -16.10 25.99 6.72
N GLY A 562 -15.49 27.18 6.72
CA GLY A 562 -16.19 28.45 6.88
C GLY A 562 -17.23 28.75 5.80
N ILE A 563 -17.15 28.12 4.62
CA ILE A 563 -18.18 28.27 3.57
C ILE A 563 -19.39 27.36 3.80
N ALA A 564 -19.32 26.46 4.79
CA ALA A 564 -20.30 25.41 4.96
C ALA A 564 -21.65 25.97 5.44
N LYS A 565 -22.75 25.57 4.80
CA LYS A 565 -24.10 26.01 5.17
C LYS A 565 -25.10 24.86 5.28
N LEU A 566 -25.91 24.89 6.34
CA LEU A 566 -27.08 24.04 6.56
C LEU A 566 -28.35 24.86 6.35
N THR A 567 -29.17 24.45 5.39
CA THR A 567 -30.45 25.08 5.05
C THR A 567 -31.60 24.09 5.20
N THR A 568 -32.77 24.57 5.60
CA THR A 568 -33.98 23.76 5.77
C THR A 568 -35.21 24.46 5.19
N GLU A 569 -36.15 23.69 4.63
CA GLU A 569 -37.48 24.18 4.20
C GLU A 569 -38.61 23.80 5.18
N SER A 570 -38.29 22.99 6.19
CA SER A 570 -39.24 22.52 7.21
C SER A 570 -38.75 22.83 8.62
N SER A 571 -39.70 22.85 9.57
CA SER A 571 -39.35 22.98 10.98
C SER A 571 -38.60 21.76 11.50
N TRP A 572 -37.71 22.01 12.44
CA TRP A 572 -36.98 20.96 13.14
C TRP A 572 -37.90 20.15 14.05
N LYS A 573 -37.48 18.91 14.27
CA LYS A 573 -38.03 18.04 15.30
C LYS A 573 -37.09 17.94 16.50
N ASP A 574 -37.65 17.61 17.65
CA ASP A 574 -36.92 17.37 18.89
C ASP A 574 -35.84 16.29 18.73
N SER A 575 -34.82 16.38 19.57
CA SER A 575 -33.74 15.38 19.69
C SER A 575 -32.84 15.23 18.47
N ASN A 576 -32.86 16.15 17.49
CA ASN A 576 -31.83 16.23 16.47
C ASN A 576 -30.63 17.05 16.98
N GLN A 577 -29.43 16.72 16.49
CA GLN A 577 -28.17 17.33 16.91
C GLN A 577 -27.41 17.88 15.71
N ILE A 578 -27.00 19.14 15.81
CA ILE A 578 -26.12 19.80 14.85
C ILE A 578 -24.75 19.98 15.51
N ILE A 579 -23.69 19.49 14.88
CA ILE A 579 -22.36 19.36 15.47
C ILE A 579 -21.32 20.03 14.58
N LEU A 580 -20.47 20.86 15.14
CA LEU A 580 -19.26 21.35 14.47
C LEU A 580 -18.06 20.55 14.97
N THR A 581 -17.38 19.84 14.07
CA THR A 581 -16.18 19.05 14.39
C THR A 581 -14.95 19.71 13.78
N ARG A 582 -14.00 20.11 14.64
CA ARG A 582 -12.67 20.58 14.25
C ARG A 582 -11.66 19.50 14.61
N HIS A 583 -10.74 19.21 13.70
CA HIS A 583 -9.64 18.27 13.92
C HIS A 583 -8.32 18.98 14.22
N PHE A 584 -8.18 20.26 13.86
CA PHE A 584 -6.93 20.99 14.04
C PHE A 584 -7.07 22.50 14.37
N PRO A 585 -7.03 22.90 15.66
CA PRO A 585 -6.95 22.04 16.85
C PRO A 585 -8.27 21.28 17.08
N PRO A 586 -8.24 20.15 17.82
CA PRO A 586 -9.43 19.36 18.08
C PRO A 586 -10.42 20.15 18.93
N ALA A 587 -11.65 20.31 18.43
CA ALA A 587 -12.75 20.95 19.17
C ALA A 587 -14.10 20.43 18.66
N THR A 588 -15.12 20.47 19.52
CA THR A 588 -16.48 20.05 19.15
C THR A 588 -17.50 20.95 19.81
N ASN A 589 -18.38 21.53 19.01
CA ASN A 589 -19.52 22.33 19.47
C ASN A 589 -20.82 21.68 19.02
N LYS A 590 -21.89 21.81 19.83
CA LYS A 590 -23.18 21.16 19.56
C LYS A 590 -24.34 22.12 19.76
N ILE A 591 -25.35 22.00 18.89
CA ILE A 591 -26.66 22.62 19.00
C ILE A 591 -27.68 21.50 19.02
N PHE A 592 -28.61 21.57 19.97
CA PHE A 592 -29.78 20.70 20.02
C PHE A 592 -30.98 21.46 19.45
N THR A 593 -31.77 20.77 18.64
CA THR A 593 -32.99 21.33 18.05
C THR A 593 -34.18 21.12 18.99
N GLN A 594 -35.14 22.04 18.96
CA GLN A 594 -36.42 21.90 19.62
C GLN A 594 -37.54 21.76 18.58
N ASP A 595 -38.64 21.14 19.00
CA ASP A 595 -39.83 20.95 18.18
C ASP A 595 -40.37 22.30 17.68
N SER A 596 -40.60 22.38 16.37
CA SER A 596 -41.10 23.58 15.67
C SER A 596 -40.11 24.72 15.49
N ASP A 597 -38.83 24.55 15.83
CA ASP A 597 -37.78 25.51 15.51
C ASP A 597 -37.63 25.67 13.98
N MET A 598 -37.47 26.91 13.50
CA MET A 598 -37.18 27.23 12.09
C MET A 598 -35.92 28.09 12.03
N PHE A 599 -34.78 27.45 11.76
CA PHE A 599 -33.51 28.16 11.60
C PHE A 599 -32.56 27.42 10.66
N GLU A 600 -31.69 28.18 10.03
CA GLU A 600 -30.52 27.70 9.29
C GLU A 600 -29.27 27.78 10.16
N VAL A 601 -28.22 27.06 9.78
CA VAL A 601 -26.93 27.14 10.47
C VAL A 601 -25.82 27.42 9.47
N SER A 602 -24.97 28.39 9.78
CA SER A 602 -23.74 28.66 9.05
C SER A 602 -22.56 28.80 10.00
N ILE A 603 -21.36 28.91 9.44
CA ILE A 603 -20.15 29.16 10.21
C ILE A 603 -19.78 30.63 10.09
N ASP A 604 -19.68 31.32 11.23
CA ASP A 604 -19.31 32.73 11.29
C ASP A 604 -17.81 32.97 11.02
N ASP A 605 -17.42 34.25 10.97
CA ASP A 605 -16.03 34.67 10.76
C ASP A 605 -15.08 34.21 11.88
N ASP A 606 -15.60 33.97 13.08
CA ASP A 606 -14.87 33.44 14.24
C ASP A 606 -14.75 31.91 14.22
N GLY A 607 -15.42 31.25 13.25
CA GLY A 607 -15.38 29.81 13.04
C GLY A 607 -16.32 29.01 13.95
N LEU A 608 -17.32 29.66 14.55
CA LEU A 608 -18.37 29.08 15.38
C LEU A 608 -19.68 28.88 14.59
N MET A 609 -20.58 28.06 15.12
CA MET A 609 -21.91 27.87 14.51
C MET A 609 -22.83 29.02 14.89
N GLU A 610 -23.40 29.68 13.89
CA GLU A 610 -24.41 30.73 14.04
C GLU A 610 -25.78 30.22 13.60
N LYS A 611 -26.81 30.44 14.43
CA LYS A 611 -28.21 30.22 14.07
C LYS A 611 -28.72 31.44 13.31
N ILE A 612 -29.27 31.21 12.14
CA ILE A 612 -29.93 32.24 11.33
C ILE A 612 -31.42 31.90 11.34
N GLU A 613 -32.20 32.65 12.11
CA GLU A 613 -33.67 32.52 12.12
C GLU A 613 -34.23 32.94 10.76
N GLN A 614 -35.22 32.19 10.26
CA GLN A 614 -35.91 32.47 9.00
C GLN A 614 -37.09 33.43 9.20
#